data_AF-A0AAE0CLC6-F1
#
_entry.id   AF-A0AAE0CLC6-F1
#
_cell.length_a   1.000
_cell.length_b   1.000
_cell.length_c   1.000
_cell.angle_alpha   90.00
_cell.angle_beta   90.00
_cell.angle_gamma   90.00
#
_symmetry.space_group_name_H-M   'P 1'
#
loop_
_entity.id
_entity.type
_entity.pdbx_description
1 polymer ?
#
loop_
_entity_poly.entity_id
_entity_poly.type
_entity_poly.pdbx_seq_one_letter_code
_entity_poly.pdbx_strand_id
1 'polypeptide(L)'
;MDCICTCQHLCKTLKITYYAWTALANTYAKPSRLHIMHLKGVLTNISKGTQSITQYMQHAKSVADELAMLDAPENPEDLTVKILNGLGDEFRDISSAVRARDSPITFEELHKKLFNFKAVLK
;
A
#
# COMPACT_ATOMS: atom_id res chain seq x y z
N MET A 1 -34.30 -25.80 40.28
CA MET A 1 -34.63 -24.54 39.58
C MET A 1 -33.32 -23.85 39.15
N ASP A 2 -32.39 -24.59 38.53
CA ASP A 2 -30.96 -24.18 38.54
C ASP A 2 -30.30 -24.10 37.16
N CYS A 3 -30.99 -24.49 36.08
CA CYS A 3 -30.42 -24.47 34.72
C CYS A 3 -30.44 -23.08 34.06
N ILE A 4 -31.28 -22.15 34.53
CA ILE A 4 -31.43 -20.81 33.94
C ILE A 4 -30.28 -19.88 34.39
N CYS A 5 -29.82 -19.99 35.64
CA CYS A 5 -28.73 -19.16 36.18
C CYS A 5 -27.36 -19.46 35.54
N THR A 6 -27.09 -20.71 35.18
CA THR A 6 -25.82 -21.14 34.55
C THR A 6 -25.69 -20.62 33.12
N CYS A 7 -26.77 -20.63 32.33
CA CYS A 7 -26.78 -20.06 30.98
C CYS A 7 -26.56 -18.54 31.00
N GLN A 8 -27.13 -17.85 31.99
CA GLN A 8 -27.00 -16.40 32.13
C GLN A 8 -25.56 -15.98 32.49
N HIS A 9 -24.88 -16.78 33.33
CA HIS A 9 -23.49 -16.55 33.68
C HIS A 9 -22.55 -16.82 32.50
N LEU A 10 -22.73 -17.91 31.76
CA LEU A 10 -21.93 -18.22 30.57
C LEU A 10 -22.08 -17.15 29.48
N CYS A 11 -23.31 -16.65 29.24
CA CYS A 11 -23.55 -15.59 28.25
C CYS A 11 -22.84 -14.28 28.62
N LYS A 12 -22.75 -13.93 29.91
CA LYS A 12 -21.98 -12.77 30.38
C LYS A 12 -20.49 -12.97 30.13
N THR A 13 -19.94 -14.14 30.47
CA THR A 13 -18.53 -14.45 30.25
C THR A 13 -18.15 -14.42 28.78
N LEU A 14 -18.97 -14.99 27.89
CA LEU A 14 -18.78 -14.94 26.43
C LEU A 14 -18.79 -13.53 25.85
N LYS A 15 -19.67 -12.65 26.36
CA LYS A 15 -19.67 -11.24 25.96
C LYS A 15 -18.42 -10.52 26.42
N ILE A 16 -17.99 -10.74 27.66
CA ILE A 16 -16.79 -10.12 28.23
C ILE A 16 -15.54 -10.56 27.48
N THR A 17 -15.41 -11.85 27.13
CA THR A 17 -14.28 -12.34 26.35
C THR A 17 -14.29 -11.79 24.93
N TYR A 18 -15.45 -11.71 24.26
CA TYR A 18 -15.56 -11.07 22.96
C TYR A 18 -15.16 -9.59 23.00
N TYR A 19 -15.65 -8.83 23.99
CA TYR A 19 -15.27 -7.43 24.17
C TYR A 19 -13.79 -7.24 24.51
N ALA A 20 -13.22 -8.11 25.35
CA ALA A 20 -11.80 -8.07 25.69
C ALA A 20 -10.92 -8.38 24.48
N TRP A 21 -11.26 -9.40 23.69
CA TRP A 21 -10.56 -9.73 22.45
C TRP A 21 -10.68 -8.65 21.38
N THR A 22 -11.87 -8.07 21.21
CA THR A 22 -12.04 -6.95 20.27
C THR A 22 -11.31 -5.69 20.74
N ALA A 23 -11.29 -5.39 22.03
CA ALA A 23 -10.48 -4.29 22.58
C ALA A 23 -8.98 -4.53 22.38
N LEU A 24 -8.50 -5.76 22.62
CA LEU A 24 -7.10 -6.12 22.43
C LEU A 24 -6.70 -6.06 20.94
N ALA A 25 -7.49 -6.65 20.04
CA ALA A 25 -7.29 -6.57 18.61
C ALA A 25 -7.34 -5.11 18.12
N ASN A 26 -8.25 -4.29 18.65
CA ASN A 26 -8.30 -2.86 18.33
C ASN A 26 -7.09 -2.08 18.83
N THR A 27 -6.46 -2.50 19.92
CA THR A 27 -5.32 -1.79 20.52
C THR A 27 -3.99 -2.23 19.90
N TYR A 28 -3.85 -3.51 19.57
CA TYR A 28 -2.59 -4.12 19.14
C TYR A 28 -2.55 -4.60 17.70
N ALA A 29 -3.70 -5.00 17.13
CA ALA A 29 -3.76 -5.51 15.75
C ALA A 29 -4.18 -4.44 14.73
N LYS A 30 -4.77 -3.31 15.18
CA LYS A 30 -5.02 -2.19 14.28
C LYS A 30 -3.69 -1.54 13.89
N PRO A 31 -3.43 -1.37 12.57
CA PRO A 31 -2.34 -0.53 12.11
C PRO A 31 -2.44 0.81 12.82
N SER A 32 -1.35 1.25 13.46
CA SER A 32 -1.37 2.59 14.03
C SER A 32 -1.61 3.59 12.89
N ARG A 33 -2.50 4.57 13.10
CA ARG A 33 -2.72 5.65 12.12
C ARG A 33 -1.41 6.29 11.66
N LEU A 34 -0.44 6.36 12.58
CA LEU A 34 0.92 6.83 12.33
C LEU A 34 1.67 5.97 11.29
N HIS A 35 1.54 4.64 11.34
CA HIS A 35 2.17 3.73 10.37
C HIS A 35 1.62 3.94 8.96
N ILE A 36 0.29 4.00 8.83
CA ILE A 36 -0.36 4.31 7.53
C ILE A 36 0.10 5.67 7.01
N MET A 37 0.13 6.70 7.88
CA MET A 37 0.59 8.03 7.49
C MET A 37 2.07 8.03 7.07
N HIS A 38 2.92 7.26 7.77
CA HIS A 38 4.32 7.11 7.43
C HIS A 38 4.48 6.49 6.03
N LEU A 39 3.82 5.36 5.76
CA LEU A 39 3.88 4.69 4.46
C LEU A 39 3.36 5.58 3.32
N LYS A 40 2.27 6.32 3.54
CA LYS A 40 1.78 7.32 2.57
C LYS A 40 2.81 8.43 2.32
N GLY A 41 3.52 8.87 3.36
CA GLY A 41 4.61 9.83 3.24
C GLY A 41 5.78 9.27 2.43
N VAL A 42 6.18 8.03 2.70
CA VAL A 42 7.23 7.33 1.93
C VAL A 42 6.86 7.24 0.46
N LEU A 43 5.61 6.87 0.15
CA LEU A 43 5.15 6.73 -1.23
C LEU A 43 5.05 8.07 -1.97
N THR A 44 4.68 9.15 -1.26
CA THR A 44 4.58 10.49 -1.85
C THR A 44 5.94 11.07 -2.18
N ASN A 45 6.96 10.76 -1.36
CA ASN A 45 8.32 11.25 -1.50
C ASN A 45 9.26 10.22 -2.15
N ILE A 46 8.71 9.19 -2.80
CA ILE A 46 9.51 8.14 -3.40
C ILE A 46 10.33 8.69 -4.57
N SER A 47 11.63 8.38 -4.60
CA SER A 47 12.54 8.83 -5.66
C SER A 47 13.42 7.67 -6.12
N LYS A 48 13.70 7.60 -7.43
CA LYS A 48 14.63 6.62 -7.99
C LYS A 48 16.05 6.85 -7.52
N GLY A 49 16.48 8.12 -7.45
CA GLY A 49 17.86 8.49 -7.15
C GLY A 49 18.89 7.64 -7.91
N THR A 50 19.82 7.04 -7.19
CA THR A 50 20.87 6.17 -7.74
C THR A 50 20.43 4.71 -7.97
N GLN A 51 19.20 4.34 -7.60
CA GLN A 51 18.70 2.97 -7.68
C GLN A 51 18.47 2.52 -9.14
N SER A 52 18.49 1.21 -9.35
CA SER A 52 18.01 0.62 -10.61
C SER A 52 16.49 0.77 -10.74
N ILE A 53 15.96 0.74 -11.97
CA ILE A 53 14.51 0.83 -12.22
C ILE A 53 13.76 -0.31 -11.53
N THR A 54 14.31 -1.52 -11.54
CA THR A 54 13.71 -2.68 -10.89
C THR A 54 13.64 -2.50 -9.38
N GLN A 55 14.73 -2.05 -8.74
CA GLN A 55 14.73 -1.79 -7.28
C GLN A 55 13.74 -0.69 -6.91
N TYR A 56 13.70 0.38 -7.68
CA TYR A 56 12.78 1.49 -7.46
C TYR A 56 11.31 1.04 -7.57
N MET A 57 10.96 0.31 -8.63
CA MET A 57 9.62 -0.22 -8.83
C MET A 57 9.24 -1.23 -7.73
N GLN A 58 10.15 -2.13 -7.36
CA GLN A 58 9.93 -3.07 -6.26
C GLN A 58 9.67 -2.36 -4.92
N HIS A 59 10.43 -1.30 -4.64
CA HIS A 59 10.22 -0.49 -3.43
C HIS A 59 8.84 0.17 -3.43
N ALA A 60 8.44 0.81 -4.55
CA ALA A 60 7.10 1.40 -4.69
C ALA A 60 5.99 0.37 -4.46
N LYS A 61 6.13 -0.81 -5.06
CA LYS A 61 5.18 -1.91 -4.92
C LYS A 61 5.11 -2.42 -3.47
N SER A 62 6.26 -2.61 -2.83
CA SER A 62 6.30 -3.08 -1.43
C SER A 62 5.55 -2.15 -0.50
N VAL A 63 5.70 -0.83 -0.66
CA VAL A 63 5.00 0.16 0.17
C VAL A 63 3.50 0.17 -0.13
N ALA A 64 3.11 0.04 -1.40
CA ALA A 64 1.70 -0.04 -1.80
C ALA A 64 1.02 -1.33 -1.31
N ASP A 65 1.70 -2.47 -1.40
CA ASP A 65 1.23 -3.75 -0.89
C ASP A 65 1.09 -3.70 0.63
N GLU A 66 2.03 -3.06 1.33
CA GLU A 66 1.93 -2.84 2.78
C GLU A 66 0.73 -1.97 3.13
N LEU A 67 0.50 -0.87 2.42
CA LEU A 67 -0.71 -0.06 2.59
C LEU A 67 -2.00 -0.86 2.35
N ALA A 68 -2.03 -1.73 1.34
CA ALA A 68 -3.15 -2.61 1.08
C ALA A 68 -3.39 -3.63 2.20
N MET A 69 -2.32 -4.19 2.78
CA MET A 69 -2.40 -5.08 3.96
C MET A 69 -2.96 -4.39 5.20
N LEU A 70 -2.88 -3.07 5.29
CA LEU A 70 -3.39 -2.26 6.40
C LEU A 70 -4.79 -1.67 6.11
N ASP A 71 -5.53 -2.25 5.17
CA ASP A 71 -6.85 -1.79 4.71
C ASP A 71 -6.85 -0.33 4.19
N ALA A 72 -5.70 0.15 3.71
CA ALA A 72 -5.54 1.49 3.15
C ALA A 72 -4.95 1.45 1.73
N PRO A 73 -5.54 0.69 0.78
CA PRO A 73 -5.00 0.54 -0.56
C PRO A 73 -4.92 1.88 -1.29
N GLU A 74 -3.88 2.02 -2.10
CA GLU A 74 -3.68 3.18 -2.97
C GLU A 74 -4.35 2.97 -4.32
N ASN A 75 -4.90 4.04 -4.88
CA ASN A 75 -5.50 4.00 -6.20
C ASN A 75 -4.40 3.70 -7.25
N PRO A 76 -4.57 2.71 -8.16
CA PRO A 76 -3.55 2.39 -9.17
C PRO A 76 -3.11 3.57 -10.04
N GLU A 77 -4.02 4.49 -10.40
CA GLU A 77 -3.64 5.69 -11.15
C GLU A 77 -2.79 6.64 -10.29
N ASP A 78 -3.16 6.84 -9.02
CA ASP A 78 -2.39 7.71 -8.11
C ASP A 78 -1.01 7.12 -7.82
N LEU A 79 -0.93 5.80 -7.65
CA LEU A 79 0.34 5.08 -7.52
C LEU A 79 1.20 5.28 -8.76
N THR A 80 0.62 5.17 -9.95
CA THR A 80 1.32 5.43 -11.22
C THR A 80 1.87 6.85 -11.26
N VAL A 81 1.07 7.85 -10.90
CA VAL A 81 1.51 9.26 -10.87
C VAL A 81 2.66 9.47 -9.88
N LYS A 82 2.57 8.90 -8.66
CA LYS A 82 3.64 8.97 -7.65
C LYS A 82 4.94 8.34 -8.16
N ILE A 83 4.85 7.18 -8.82
CA ILE A 83 5.99 6.52 -9.45
C ILE A 83 6.60 7.41 -10.54
N LEU A 84 5.78 7.98 -11.43
CA LEU A 84 6.29 8.84 -12.51
C LEU A 84 6.92 10.14 -12.01
N ASN A 85 6.44 10.69 -10.88
CA ASN A 85 7.00 11.88 -10.23
C ASN A 85 8.35 11.61 -9.57
N GLY A 86 8.59 10.37 -9.12
CA GLY A 86 9.86 9.98 -8.49
C GLY A 86 10.96 9.59 -9.47
N LEU A 87 10.66 9.55 -10.77
CA LEU A 87 11.65 9.34 -11.82
C LEU A 87 12.45 10.63 -12.07
N GLY A 88 13.73 10.47 -12.39
CA GLY A 88 14.58 11.60 -12.76
C GLY A 88 14.24 12.17 -14.15
N ASP A 89 14.79 13.34 -14.46
CA ASP A 89 14.57 14.06 -15.72
C ASP A 89 14.91 13.21 -16.96
N GLU A 90 15.81 12.23 -16.81
CA GLU A 90 16.18 11.31 -17.88
C GLU A 90 14.98 10.47 -18.38
N PHE A 91 13.93 10.29 -17.58
CA PHE A 91 12.73 9.54 -17.94
C PHE A 91 11.54 10.44 -18.35
N ARG A 92 11.73 11.75 -18.51
CA ARG A 92 10.64 12.70 -18.76
C ARG A 92 9.81 12.37 -20.00
N ASP A 93 10.45 11.89 -21.07
CA ASP A 93 9.78 11.57 -22.33
C ASP A 93 8.83 10.38 -22.17
N ILE A 94 9.30 9.29 -21.53
CA ILE A 94 8.46 8.13 -21.26
C ILE A 94 7.37 8.44 -20.23
N SER A 95 7.67 9.26 -19.22
CA SER A 95 6.68 9.72 -18.24
C SER A 95 5.56 10.51 -18.90
N SER A 96 5.88 11.38 -19.86
CA SER A 96 4.89 12.16 -20.61
C SER A 96 4.04 11.25 -21.51
N ALA A 97 4.67 10.29 -22.19
CA ALA A 97 3.97 9.32 -23.02
C ALA A 97 3.00 8.43 -22.21
N VAL A 98 3.36 8.05 -20.98
CA VAL A 98 2.47 7.29 -20.10
C VAL A 98 1.30 8.15 -19.61
N ARG A 99 1.55 9.42 -19.26
CA ARG A 99 0.49 10.36 -18.83
C ARG A 99 -0.51 10.72 -19.94
N ALA A 100 -0.07 10.71 -21.20
CA ALA A 100 -0.92 11.01 -22.35
C ALA A 100 -1.86 9.85 -22.74
N ARG A 101 -1.76 8.68 -22.11
CA ARG A 101 -2.66 7.55 -22.40
C ARG A 101 -4.04 7.81 -21.81
N ASP A 102 -5.08 7.53 -22.60
CA ASP A 102 -6.48 7.53 -22.12
C ASP A 102 -6.84 6.27 -21.31
N SER A 103 -6.09 5.17 -21.49
CA SER A 103 -6.30 3.90 -20.80
C SER A 103 -5.40 3.77 -19.57
N PRO A 104 -5.89 3.20 -18.45
CA PRO A 104 -5.02 2.89 -17.31
C PRO A 104 -3.91 1.92 -17.72
N ILE A 105 -2.72 2.12 -17.14
CA ILE A 105 -1.54 1.27 -17.35
C ILE A 105 -1.39 0.31 -16.18
N THR A 106 -1.12 -0.96 -16.45
CA THR A 106 -0.83 -1.92 -15.38
C THR A 106 0.59 -1.72 -14.86
N PHE A 107 0.82 -2.08 -13.60
CA PHE A 107 2.15 -1.98 -12.99
C PHE A 107 3.23 -2.76 -13.77
N GLU A 108 2.87 -3.93 -14.30
CA GLU A 108 3.77 -4.76 -15.12
C GLU A 108 4.13 -4.07 -16.44
N GLU A 109 3.15 -3.50 -17.13
CA GLU A 109 3.37 -2.78 -18.37
C GLU A 109 4.23 -1.54 -18.14
N LEU A 110 3.99 -0.80 -17.05
CA LEU A 110 4.80 0.34 -16.64
C LEU A 110 6.25 -0.07 -16.39
N HIS A 111 6.48 -1.14 -15.63
CA HIS A 111 7.83 -1.64 -15.37
C HIS A 111 8.57 -2.01 -16.66
N LYS A 112 7.89 -2.71 -17.58
CA LYS A 112 8.46 -3.08 -18.88
C LYS A 112 8.84 -1.86 -19.72
N LYS A 113 7.96 -0.85 -19.79
CA LYS A 113 8.24 0.40 -20.53
C LYS A 113 9.45 1.14 -19.95
N LEU A 114 9.52 1.30 -18.63
CA LEU A 114 10.63 1.98 -17.97
C LEU A 114 11.96 1.22 -18.11
N PHE A 115 11.92 -0.11 -18.02
CA PHE A 115 13.10 -0.96 -18.20
C PHE A 115 13.65 -0.86 -19.62
N ASN A 116 12.78 -0.97 -20.62
CA ASN A 116 13.16 -0.86 -22.03
C ASN A 116 13.72 0.53 -22.36
N PHE A 117 13.08 1.58 -21.86
CA PHE A 117 13.56 2.95 -22.08
C PHE A 117 14.95 3.17 -21.47
N LYS A 118 15.21 2.65 -20.27
CA LYS A 118 16.56 2.66 -19.67
C LYS A 118 17.60 1.92 -20.52
N ALA A 119 17.21 0.86 -21.23
CA ALA A 119 18.11 0.14 -22.12
C ALA A 119 18.47 0.96 -23.38
N VAL A 120 17.57 1.83 -23.85
CA VAL A 120 17.79 2.73 -25.00
C VAL A 120 18.65 3.94 -24.63
N LEU A 121 18.59 4.40 -23.37
CA LEU A 121 19.42 5.50 -22.85
C LEU A 121 20.88 5.13 -22.59
N LYS A 122 21.25 3.85 -22.67
CA LYS A 122 22.63 3.37 -22.50
C LYS A 122 23.36 3.32 -23.83
#